data_AF-A0A357IU31-F1
#
_entry.id   AF-A0A357IU31-F1
#
_cell.length_a   1.000
_cell.length_b   1.000
_cell.length_c   1.000
_cell.angle_alpha   90.00
_cell.angle_beta   90.00
_cell.angle_gamma   90.00
#
_symmetry.space_group_name_H-M   'P 1'
#
loop_
_entity.id
_entity.type
_entity.pdbx_description
1 polymer ?
#
loop_
_entity_poly.entity_id
_entity_poly.type
_entity_poly.pdbx_seq_one_letter_code
_entity_poly.pdbx_strand_id
1 'polypeptide(L)' 'MSRKDHVIYDKEGNPNRDRPWIFRTYGGHTNVWETNKLYREGLSRGQTGLSIAFDLPTQCGYSSSHSLAKPEVG' A
#
# COMPACT_ATOMS: atom_id res chain seq x y z
N MET A 1 25.23 -14.80 -27.19
CA MET A 1 24.50 -15.51 -26.10
C MET A 1 23.02 -15.32 -26.34
N SER A 2 22.25 -16.38 -26.61
CA SER A 2 20.79 -16.29 -26.67
C SER A 2 20.24 -16.09 -25.25
N ARG A 3 19.43 -15.05 -25.01
CA ARG A 3 18.72 -14.87 -23.75
C ARG A 3 17.65 -15.95 -23.66
N LYS A 4 17.69 -16.79 -22.62
CA LYS A 4 16.59 -17.71 -22.34
C LYS A 4 15.37 -16.91 -21.89
N ASP A 5 14.21 -17.26 -22.42
CA ASP A 5 12.94 -16.69 -21.96
C ASP A 5 12.71 -17.07 -20.50
N HIS A 6 12.25 -16.10 -19.70
CA HIS A 6 11.86 -16.35 -18.32
C HIS A 6 10.49 -17.05 -18.33
N VAL A 7 10.48 -18.34 -18.02
CA VAL A 7 9.27 -19.17 -17.91
C VAL A 7 9.09 -19.55 -16.45
N ILE A 8 7.89 -19.34 -15.94
CA ILE A 8 7.49 -19.75 -14.60
C ILE A 8 6.82 -21.11 -14.70
N TYR A 9 7.11 -22.00 -13.76
CA TYR A 9 6.54 -23.34 -13.72
C TYR A 9 5.68 -23.49 -12.46
N ASP A 10 4.58 -24.22 -12.55
CA ASP A 10 3.78 -24.62 -11.39
C ASP A 10 4.46 -25.74 -10.59
N LYS A 11 3.76 -26.26 -9.55
CA LYS A 11 4.32 -27.32 -8.69
C LYS A 11 4.46 -28.65 -9.44
N GLU A 12 3.69 -28.83 -10.49
CA GLU A 12 3.64 -30.00 -11.36
C GLU A 12 4.64 -29.91 -12.53
N GLY A 13 5.33 -28.77 -12.69
CA GLY A 13 6.35 -28.54 -13.71
C GLY A 13 5.79 -28.05 -15.06
N ASN A 14 4.53 -27.63 -15.13
CA ASN A 14 3.94 -27.07 -16.35
C ASN A 14 4.20 -25.56 -16.42
N PRO A 15 4.38 -24.99 -17.64
CA PRO A 15 4.47 -23.55 -17.82
C PRO A 15 3.23 -22.83 -17.26
N ASN A 16 3.46 -21.82 -16.44
CA ASN A 16 2.44 -21.03 -15.78
C ASN A 16 2.72 -19.53 -15.95
N ARG A 17 1.69 -18.72 -15.78
CA ARG A 17 1.76 -17.26 -15.86
C ARG A 17 2.02 -16.68 -14.48
N ASP A 18 2.81 -15.62 -14.45
CA ASP A 18 2.94 -14.76 -13.29
C ASP A 18 1.58 -14.24 -12.79
N ARG A 19 1.46 -14.11 -11.47
CA ARG A 19 0.30 -13.44 -10.89
C ARG A 19 0.31 -11.96 -11.29
N PRO A 20 -0.84 -11.34 -11.53
CA PRO A 20 -0.89 -9.91 -11.85
C PRO A 20 -0.34 -9.08 -10.68
N TRP A 21 0.22 -7.92 -11.02
CA TRP A 21 0.69 -6.93 -10.05
C TRP A 21 -0.44 -6.43 -9.16
N ILE A 22 -0.09 -6.04 -7.94
CA ILE A 22 -1.02 -5.43 -6.99
C ILE A 22 -1.16 -3.95 -7.33
N PHE A 23 -2.40 -3.47 -7.45
CA PHE A 23 -2.70 -2.05 -7.51
C PHE A 23 -2.77 -1.53 -6.08
N ARG A 24 -1.76 -0.78 -5.67
CA ARG A 24 -1.55 -0.34 -4.28
C ARG A 24 -1.23 1.15 -4.20
N THR A 25 -2.26 1.99 -4.37
CA THR A 25 -2.13 3.44 -4.26
C THR A 25 -1.70 3.83 -2.85
N TYR A 26 -0.64 4.63 -2.74
CA TYR A 26 -0.19 5.25 -1.49
C TYR A 26 -1.07 6.45 -1.18
N GLY A 27 -1.69 6.45 -0.01
CA GLY A 27 -2.59 7.51 0.40
C GLY A 27 -2.89 7.47 1.88
N GLY A 28 -3.47 8.56 2.37
CA GLY A 28 -3.85 8.80 3.74
C GLY A 28 -4.45 10.20 3.83
N HIS A 29 -5.16 10.49 4.92
CA HIS A 29 -5.80 11.77 5.19
C HIS A 29 -5.58 12.14 6.65
N THR A 30 -5.65 13.45 6.96
CA THR A 30 -5.62 14.06 8.30
C THR A 30 -6.61 13.45 9.32
N ASN A 31 -7.53 12.61 8.87
CA ASN A 31 -8.55 11.99 9.69
C ASN A 31 -8.63 10.49 9.37
N VAL A 32 -8.65 9.66 10.41
CA VAL A 32 -8.76 8.20 10.31
C VAL A 32 -10.05 7.75 9.60
N TRP A 33 -11.17 8.45 9.78
CA TRP A 33 -12.45 8.11 9.17
C TRP A 33 -12.45 8.37 7.66
N GLU A 34 -11.90 9.51 7.24
CA GLU A 34 -11.72 9.85 5.83
C GLU A 34 -10.71 8.93 5.15
N THR A 35 -9.62 8.60 5.84
CA THR A 35 -8.65 7.60 5.39
C THR A 35 -9.32 6.23 5.14
N ASN A 36 -10.15 5.76 6.07
CA ASN A 36 -10.88 4.51 5.91
C ASN A 36 -11.89 4.56 4.76
N LYS A 37 -12.61 5.68 4.59
CA LYS A 37 -13.53 5.89 3.47
C LYS A 37 -12.77 5.83 2.14
N LEU A 38 -11.66 6.55 2.02
CA LEU A 38 -10.77 6.54 0.85
C LEU A 38 -10.35 5.11 0.47
N TYR A 39 -9.92 4.31 1.45
CA TYR A 39 -9.51 2.93 1.19
C TYR A 39 -10.66 2.05 0.71
N ARG A 40 -11.84 2.17 1.32
CA ARG A 40 -13.02 1.40 0.91
C ARG A 40 -13.47 1.76 -0.50
N GLU A 41 -13.40 3.04 -0.88
CA GLU A 41 -13.67 3.49 -2.23
C GLU A 41 -12.62 2.97 -3.24
N GLY A 42 -11.34 2.95 -2.87
CA GLY A 42 -10.29 2.37 -3.70
C GLY A 42 -10.54 0.88 -3.95
N LEU A 43 -10.83 0.12 -2.89
CA LEU A 43 -11.15 -1.31 -2.97
C LEU A 43 -12.40 -1.56 -3.83
N SER A 44 -13.46 -0.76 -3.70
CA SER A 44 -14.67 -0.91 -4.52
C SER A 44 -14.45 -0.58 -6.01
N ARG A 45 -13.39 0.19 -6.32
CA ARG A 45 -12.97 0.53 -7.69
C ARG A 45 -11.88 -0.39 -8.25
N GLY A 46 -11.56 -1.49 -7.57
CA GLY A 46 -10.63 -2.51 -8.08
C GLY A 46 -9.18 -2.39 -7.61
N GLN A 47 -8.90 -1.54 -6.62
CA GLN A 47 -7.61 -1.58 -5.92
C GLN A 47 -7.44 -2.93 -5.21
N THR A 48 -6.27 -3.55 -5.32
CA THR A 48 -6.03 -4.92 -4.81
C THR A 48 -5.08 -4.96 -3.61
N GLY A 49 -4.60 -3.81 -3.14
CA GLY A 49 -3.85 -3.68 -1.89
C GLY A 49 -3.88 -2.26 -1.31
N LEU A 50 -3.62 -2.12 -0.02
CA LEU A 50 -3.62 -0.83 0.68
C LEU A 50 -2.20 -0.37 1.00
N SER A 51 -1.88 0.91 0.76
CA SER A 51 -0.63 1.55 1.15
C SER A 51 -0.92 2.82 1.94
N ILE A 52 -0.49 2.83 3.20
CA ILE A 52 -0.94 3.79 4.21
C ILE A 52 0.12 4.87 4.39
N ALA A 53 -0.26 6.13 4.15
CA ALA A 53 0.52 7.30 4.53
C ALA A 53 0.16 7.72 5.95
N PHE A 54 1.18 7.96 6.77
CA PHE A 54 1.06 8.46 8.14
C PHE A 54 1.61 9.88 8.22
N ASP A 55 1.14 10.63 9.21
CA ASP A 55 1.69 11.92 9.59
C ASP A 55 3.12 11.82 10.13
N LEU A 56 3.85 12.94 10.15
CA LEU A 56 5.25 12.95 10.60
C LEU A 56 5.40 12.51 12.08
N PRO A 57 4.52 12.91 13.02
CA PRO A 57 4.57 12.42 14.39
C PRO A 57 4.52 10.91 14.50
N THR A 58 3.60 10.24 13.78
CA THR A 58 3.50 8.78 13.77
C THR A 58 4.76 8.15 13.18
N GLN A 59 5.31 8.72 12.11
CA GLN A 59 6.56 8.23 11.50
C GLN A 59 7.77 8.37 12.45
N CYS A 60 7.80 9.42 13.27
CA CYS A 60 8.87 9.69 14.23
C CYS A 60 8.63 9.09 15.62
N GLY A 61 7.50 8.40 15.85
CA GLY A 61 7.17 7.76 17.13
C GLY A 61 6.65 8.72 18.22
N TYR A 62 6.16 9.91 17.85
CA TYR A 62 5.51 10.83 18.77
C TYR A 62 4.01 10.59 18.86
N SER A 63 3.46 10.64 20.07
CA SER A 63 2.01 10.76 20.28
C SER A 63 1.51 12.09 19.71
N SER A 64 0.29 12.13 19.18
CA SER A 64 -0.38 13.36 18.74
C SER A 64 -0.54 14.40 19.87
N SER A 65 -0.47 13.97 21.13
CA SER A 65 -0.50 14.86 22.30
C SER A 65 0.86 15.50 22.64
N HIS A 66 1.96 15.07 21.99
CA HIS A 66 3.30 15.57 22.26
C HIS A 66 3.43 17.02 21.78
N SER A 67 4.07 17.89 22.57
CA SER A 67 4.15 19.34 22.28
C SER A 67 4.81 19.64 20.93
N LEU A 68 5.91 18.92 20.61
CA LEU A 68 6.62 19.05 19.33
C LEU A 68 5.85 18.47 18.14
N ALA A 69 4.88 17.58 18.36
CA ALA A 69 4.14 16.93 17.29
C ALA A 69 3.00 17.80 16.74
N LYS A 70 2.42 18.68 17.58
CA LYS A 70 1.24 19.49 17.25
C LYS A 70 1.20 20.12 15.84
N PRO A 71 2.28 20.73 15.31
CA PRO A 71 2.22 21.35 13.98
C PRO A 71 2.11 20.34 12.83
N GLU A 72 2.43 19.08 13.08
CA GLU A 72 2.56 18.03 12.06
C GLU A 72 1.52 16.90 12.25
N VAL A 73 0.59 17.03 13.21
CA VAL A 73 -0.48 16.04 13.42
C VAL A 73 -1.49 16.13 12.28
N GLY A 74 -1.73 15.01 11.61
CA GLY A 74 -2.66 14.93 10.49
C GLY A 74 -2.29 13.90 9.44
#